data_AF-K8PK04-F1
#
_entry.id   AF-K8PK04-F1
#
_cell.length_a   1.000
_cell.length_b   1.000
_cell.length_c   1.000
_cell.angle_alpha   90.00
_cell.angle_beta   90.00
_cell.angle_gamma   90.00
#
_symmetry.space_group_name_H-M   'P 1'
#
loop_
_entity.id
_entity.type
_entity.pdbx_description
1 polymer ?
#
loop_
_entity_poly.entity_id
_entity_poly.type
_entity_poly.pdbx_seq_one_letter_code
_entity_poly.pdbx_strand_id
1 'polypeptide(L)'
;MEIVQETLDDVLRKLYPSLLTQSASVAASRGKTVEAIGVLLEITKPRARLSRTETRGKPFSSLGELLWYFSRNNRLDFVAYYIPRYEQESDDGVTVHGGYGRRLFRHRNIDQIQNVLGLLHARPQTRRAVIQLFDAEDLTANFKEIPCTTTLQFFIRDNRFDMVVTMRSNDAYKGLPHDVFCFTMLQEIMARSLDCELGTYKHFVGSMHLYESDFSGAKLYIDEAVQPRIEMPPMPIGDPWPSLRILSEAEERVRTGEQLTASSLPIDEYWRDLVRLLQIFRATGDEAQIADLKESMAFKRYSVYVDTRVSMKPRKRRQSAQPTLFEPRDN
;
A
#
# COMPACT_ATOMS: atom_id res chain seq x y z
N MET A 1 16.17 13.18 11.46
CA MET A 1 16.04 13.85 10.13
C MET A 1 14.56 14.10 9.88
N GLU A 2 14.19 15.29 9.38
CA GLU A 2 12.79 15.63 9.09
C GLU A 2 12.66 16.08 7.63
N ILE A 3 11.69 15.54 6.90
CA ILE A 3 11.41 15.87 5.50
C ILE A 3 9.90 16.13 5.34
N VAL A 4 9.53 17.39 5.12
CA VAL A 4 8.15 17.81 4.84
C VAL A 4 8.04 18.16 3.36
N GLN A 5 7.17 17.47 2.62
CA GLN A 5 6.97 17.68 1.19
C GLN A 5 5.51 17.46 0.78
N GLU A 6 5.15 17.87 -0.43
CA GLU A 6 3.79 17.71 -0.93
C GLU A 6 3.46 16.28 -1.36
N THR A 7 4.41 15.59 -2.00
CA THR A 7 4.18 14.31 -2.67
C THR A 7 5.19 13.26 -2.23
N LEU A 8 4.89 11.97 -2.48
CA LEU A 8 5.84 10.88 -2.28
C LEU A 8 7.14 11.12 -3.07
N ASP A 9 7.04 11.57 -4.33
CA ASP A 9 8.22 11.77 -5.17
C ASP A 9 9.13 12.87 -4.63
N ASP A 10 8.55 13.98 -4.16
CA ASP A 10 9.29 15.07 -3.52
C ASP A 10 10.01 14.57 -2.25
N VAL A 11 9.35 13.72 -1.43
CA VAL A 11 9.98 13.08 -0.26
C VAL A 11 11.17 12.22 -0.69
N LEU A 12 10.99 11.32 -1.66
CA LEU A 12 12.04 10.39 -2.10
C LEU A 12 13.25 11.13 -2.70
N ARG A 13 13.01 12.22 -3.45
CA ARG A 13 14.08 13.07 -4.01
C ARG A 13 14.93 13.77 -2.96
N LYS A 14 14.39 14.00 -1.75
CA LYS A 14 15.15 14.51 -0.60
C LYS A 14 15.79 13.37 0.19
N LEU A 15 15.08 12.27 0.37
CA LEU A 15 15.50 11.15 1.19
C LEU A 15 16.70 10.39 0.60
N TYR A 16 16.69 10.06 -0.70
CA TYR A 16 17.76 9.27 -1.30
C TYR A 16 19.13 9.94 -1.23
N PRO A 17 19.30 11.24 -1.58
CA PRO A 17 20.60 11.91 -1.40
C PRO A 17 21.09 11.84 0.04
N SER A 18 20.22 12.09 1.03
CA SER A 18 20.59 12.06 2.45
C SER A 18 21.04 10.68 2.93
N LEU A 19 20.48 9.60 2.39
CA LEU A 19 20.93 8.23 2.67
C LEU A 19 22.23 7.89 1.94
N LEU A 20 22.36 8.26 0.66
CA LEU A 20 23.54 7.99 -0.15
C LEU A 20 24.81 8.72 0.34
N THR A 21 24.66 9.81 1.10
CA THR A 21 25.79 10.52 1.74
C THR A 21 26.27 9.87 3.03
N GLN A 22 25.57 8.87 3.57
CA GLN A 22 26.01 8.17 4.79
C GLN A 22 27.25 7.32 4.48
N SER A 23 28.28 7.45 5.30
CA SER A 23 29.57 6.75 5.12
C SER A 23 29.62 5.37 5.79
N ALA A 24 28.77 5.15 6.80
CA ALA A 24 28.73 3.89 7.53
C ALA A 24 27.75 2.92 6.86
N SER A 25 28.26 1.74 6.48
CA SER A 25 27.42 0.60 6.11
C SER A 25 27.15 -0.27 7.32
N VAL A 26 25.92 -0.74 7.44
CA VAL A 26 25.47 -1.68 8.46
C VAL A 26 25.19 -3.02 7.78
N ALA A 27 25.68 -4.11 8.37
CA ALA A 27 25.35 -5.45 7.92
C ALA A 27 23.97 -5.83 8.45
N ALA A 28 22.96 -5.86 7.56
CA ALA A 28 21.62 -6.31 7.88
C ALA A 28 21.36 -7.73 7.36
N SER A 29 20.28 -8.36 7.83
CA SER A 29 19.91 -9.75 7.46
C SER A 29 19.71 -9.97 5.95
N ARG A 30 19.39 -8.91 5.20
CA ARG A 30 19.10 -8.95 3.76
C ARG A 30 20.18 -8.30 2.89
N GLY A 31 21.33 -7.94 3.47
CA GLY A 31 22.45 -7.31 2.77
C GLY A 31 22.99 -6.08 3.50
N LYS A 32 24.01 -5.46 2.91
CA LYS A 32 24.58 -4.20 3.44
C LYS A 32 23.66 -3.02 3.13
N THR A 33 23.52 -2.14 4.09
CA THR A 33 22.67 -0.95 4.00
C THR A 33 23.42 0.29 4.47
N VAL A 34 23.04 1.45 3.95
CA VAL A 34 23.20 2.72 4.67
C VAL A 34 21.88 3.04 5.37
N GLU A 35 21.94 3.66 6.55
CA GLU A 35 20.75 3.97 7.32
C GLU A 35 20.80 5.34 8.00
N ALA A 36 19.63 5.91 8.25
CA ALA A 36 19.42 7.06 9.10
C ALA A 36 18.46 6.69 10.23
N ILE A 37 18.81 7.07 11.46
CA ILE A 37 18.01 6.77 12.66
C ILE A 37 17.07 7.94 12.98
N GLY A 38 15.81 7.63 13.31
CA GLY A 38 14.81 8.62 13.74
C GLY A 38 14.46 9.60 12.61
N VAL A 39 13.84 9.07 11.56
CA VAL A 39 13.43 9.83 10.39
C VAL A 39 11.94 10.12 10.45
N LEU A 40 11.56 11.39 10.34
CA LEU A 40 10.17 11.82 10.17
C LEU A 40 9.96 12.31 8.74
N LEU A 41 9.00 11.71 8.06
CA LEU A 41 8.52 12.16 6.75
C LEU A 41 7.11 12.70 6.89
N GLU A 42 6.80 13.80 6.21
CA GLU A 42 5.44 14.34 6.09
C GLU A 42 5.08 14.57 4.63
N ILE A 43 3.91 14.06 4.24
CA ILE A 43 3.29 14.25 2.92
C ILE A 43 2.02 15.08 3.12
N THR A 44 2.01 16.30 2.60
CA THR A 44 0.88 17.24 2.77
C THR A 44 -0.25 17.02 1.77
N LYS A 45 -0.01 16.31 0.66
CA LYS A 45 -1.03 15.86 -0.30
C LYS A 45 -1.04 14.33 -0.40
N PRO A 46 -1.64 13.60 0.57
CA PRO A 46 -1.52 12.14 0.63
C PRO A 46 -2.15 11.38 -0.54
N ARG A 47 -2.88 12.01 -1.47
CA ARG A 47 -3.32 11.37 -2.73
C ARG A 47 -2.22 11.33 -3.80
N ALA A 48 -1.15 12.10 -3.66
CA ALA A 48 0.05 11.99 -4.49
C ALA A 48 0.95 10.85 -3.98
N ARG A 49 0.34 9.67 -3.84
CA ARG A 49 0.88 8.45 -3.21
C ARG A 49 1.50 7.46 -4.18
N LEU A 50 1.45 7.77 -5.47
CA LEU A 50 2.06 6.94 -6.51
C LEU A 50 3.28 7.66 -7.06
N SER A 51 4.43 6.98 -6.99
CA SER A 51 5.63 7.45 -7.66
C SER A 51 5.40 7.53 -9.17
N ARG A 52 5.86 8.60 -9.82
CA ARG A 52 5.67 8.84 -11.26
C ARG A 52 6.91 8.56 -12.10
N THR A 53 8.03 8.28 -11.45
CA THR A 53 9.29 7.98 -12.12
C THR A 53 9.21 6.69 -12.94
N GLU A 54 9.92 6.70 -14.07
CA GLU A 54 9.93 5.60 -15.04
C GLU A 54 10.49 4.32 -14.41
N THR A 55 11.39 4.49 -13.44
CA THR A 55 12.01 3.39 -12.70
C THR A 55 11.12 2.83 -11.57
N ARG A 56 10.06 3.53 -11.14
CA ARG A 56 9.27 3.17 -9.93
C ARG A 56 7.74 3.26 -10.08
N GLY A 57 7.18 2.87 -11.23
CA GLY A 57 5.74 2.65 -11.36
C GLY A 57 5.24 1.37 -10.67
N LYS A 58 4.62 1.47 -9.48
CA LYS A 58 4.15 0.30 -8.69
C LYS A 58 2.68 0.31 -8.21
N PRO A 59 1.69 0.87 -8.94
CA PRO A 59 0.32 0.85 -8.45
C PRO A 59 -0.20 -0.58 -8.27
N PHE A 60 0.22 -1.52 -9.11
CA PHE A 60 -0.35 -2.88 -9.12
C PHE A 60 0.00 -3.72 -7.90
N SER A 61 1.28 -3.78 -7.52
CA SER A 61 1.72 -4.57 -6.38
C SER A 61 1.23 -3.95 -5.07
N SER A 62 1.25 -2.62 -4.98
CA SER A 62 0.74 -1.89 -3.82
C SER A 62 -0.79 -2.00 -3.70
N LEU A 63 -1.54 -1.99 -4.82
CA LEU A 63 -2.98 -2.25 -4.83
C LEU A 63 -3.31 -3.67 -4.43
N GLY A 64 -2.56 -4.65 -4.92
CA GLY A 64 -2.70 -6.05 -4.50
C GLY A 64 -2.45 -6.24 -3.00
N GLU A 65 -1.42 -5.60 -2.46
CA GLU A 65 -1.11 -5.63 -1.03
C GLU A 65 -2.17 -4.92 -0.17
N LEU A 66 -2.68 -3.78 -0.62
CA LEU A 66 -3.82 -3.11 0.01
C LEU A 66 -5.05 -4.03 0.09
N LEU A 67 -5.38 -4.71 -1.01
CA LEU A 67 -6.52 -5.64 -1.03
C LEU A 67 -6.25 -6.89 -0.19
N TRP A 68 -5.00 -7.30 -0.06
CA TRP A 68 -4.61 -8.34 0.90
C TRP A 68 -4.85 -7.88 2.35
N TYR A 69 -4.59 -6.61 2.69
CA TYR A 69 -4.95 -6.08 4.00
C TYR A 69 -6.46 -6.18 4.24
N PHE A 70 -7.27 -5.75 3.27
CA PHE A 70 -8.72 -5.81 3.36
C PHE A 70 -9.31 -7.21 3.25
N SER A 71 -8.53 -8.20 2.82
CA SER A 71 -8.94 -9.62 2.87
C SER A 71 -9.00 -10.19 4.30
N ARG A 72 -8.60 -9.40 5.31
CA ARG A 72 -8.67 -9.72 6.76
C ARG A 72 -7.89 -10.97 7.17
N ASN A 73 -7.05 -11.51 6.29
CA ASN A 73 -6.24 -12.71 6.52
C ASN A 73 -4.76 -12.43 6.28
N ASN A 74 -3.95 -13.48 6.31
CA ASN A 74 -2.50 -13.43 6.06
C ASN A 74 -2.05 -14.53 5.07
N ARG A 75 -2.92 -14.92 4.14
CA ARG A 75 -2.66 -16.01 3.19
C ARG A 75 -1.55 -15.66 2.20
N LEU A 76 -0.60 -16.57 2.04
CA LEU A 76 0.51 -16.43 1.10
C LEU A 76 0.03 -16.46 -0.36
N ASP A 77 -0.91 -17.34 -0.70
CA ASP A 77 -1.35 -17.54 -2.09
C ASP A 77 -1.97 -16.27 -2.70
N PHE A 78 -2.66 -15.46 -1.89
CA PHE A 78 -3.14 -14.14 -2.27
C PHE A 78 -1.98 -13.20 -2.58
N VAL A 79 -1.12 -12.91 -1.60
CA VAL A 79 -0.11 -11.85 -1.75
C VAL A 79 0.98 -12.24 -2.74
N ALA A 80 1.35 -13.52 -2.81
CA ALA A 80 2.33 -14.04 -3.76
C ALA A 80 1.88 -13.90 -5.23
N TYR A 81 0.56 -13.81 -5.49
CA TYR A 81 0.07 -13.48 -6.83
C TYR A 81 0.52 -12.09 -7.29
N TYR A 82 0.59 -11.12 -6.38
CA TYR A 82 1.03 -9.75 -6.68
C TYR A 82 2.52 -9.56 -6.46
N ILE A 83 3.04 -10.13 -5.37
CA ILE A 83 4.40 -9.95 -4.86
C ILE A 83 5.00 -11.34 -4.57
N PRO A 84 5.55 -12.04 -5.58
CA PRO A 84 6.06 -13.41 -5.44
C PRO A 84 7.16 -13.58 -4.39
N ARG A 85 7.85 -12.50 -4.01
CA ARG A 85 8.90 -12.51 -2.99
C ARG A 85 8.42 -13.07 -1.64
N TYR A 86 7.14 -12.88 -1.30
CA TYR A 86 6.59 -13.39 -0.04
C TYR A 86 6.68 -14.93 0.08
N GLU A 87 6.87 -15.67 -1.02
CA GLU A 87 7.13 -17.12 -0.97
C GLU A 87 8.39 -17.47 -0.18
N GLN A 88 9.39 -16.59 -0.22
CA GLN A 88 10.64 -16.75 0.52
C GLN A 88 10.53 -16.27 1.96
N GLU A 89 9.50 -15.48 2.27
CA GLU A 89 9.26 -14.83 3.55
C GLU A 89 8.19 -15.56 4.38
N SER A 90 7.59 -16.62 3.83
CA SER A 90 6.67 -17.52 4.54
C SER A 90 7.43 -18.64 5.26
N ASP A 91 7.07 -18.86 6.52
CA ASP A 91 7.63 -19.93 7.34
C ASP A 91 7.03 -21.31 6.99
N ASP A 92 5.74 -21.37 6.70
CA ASP A 92 4.95 -22.60 6.49
C ASP A 92 4.55 -22.86 5.03
N GLY A 93 4.82 -21.91 4.12
CA GLY A 93 4.41 -21.97 2.71
C GLY A 93 2.91 -21.74 2.47
N VAL A 94 2.16 -21.32 3.49
CA VAL A 94 0.69 -21.13 3.44
C VAL A 94 0.31 -19.72 3.90
N THR A 95 0.99 -19.19 4.91
CA THR A 95 0.73 -17.90 5.53
C THR A 95 1.99 -17.04 5.63
N VAL A 96 1.79 -15.73 5.74
CA VAL A 96 2.87 -14.78 6.04
C VAL A 96 2.66 -14.27 7.46
N HIS A 97 3.61 -14.55 8.36
CA HIS A 97 3.48 -14.19 9.78
C HIS A 97 3.21 -12.70 9.96
N GLY A 98 3.93 -11.83 9.25
CA GLY A 98 3.78 -10.37 9.28
C GLY A 98 2.55 -9.77 8.56
N GLY A 99 1.67 -10.58 7.96
CA GLY A 99 0.53 -10.06 7.19
C GLY A 99 -0.38 -9.11 7.99
N TYR A 100 -0.58 -7.88 7.49
CA TYR A 100 -1.31 -6.84 8.23
C TYR A 100 -2.83 -7.03 8.22
N GLY A 101 -3.42 -7.73 7.25
CA GLY A 101 -4.88 -7.91 7.20
C GLY A 101 -5.45 -8.55 8.47
N ARG A 102 -4.85 -9.67 8.90
CA ARG A 102 -5.21 -10.29 10.19
C ARG A 102 -5.01 -9.33 11.36
N ARG A 103 -3.97 -8.48 11.34
CA ARG A 103 -3.66 -7.56 12.44
C ARG A 103 -4.63 -6.38 12.52
N LEU A 104 -5.03 -5.83 11.38
CA LEU A 104 -5.98 -4.71 11.33
C LEU A 104 -7.37 -5.12 11.82
N PHE A 105 -7.82 -6.33 11.44
CA PHE A 105 -9.23 -6.71 11.58
C PHE A 105 -9.50 -7.88 12.55
N ARG A 106 -8.49 -8.68 12.89
CA ARG A 106 -8.66 -9.93 13.67
C ARG A 106 -7.52 -10.19 14.67
N HIS A 107 -6.76 -9.16 15.07
CA HIS A 107 -5.64 -9.36 15.99
C HIS A 107 -6.18 -9.78 17.36
N ARG A 108 -5.89 -11.00 17.80
CA ARG A 108 -6.48 -11.58 19.03
C ARG A 108 -8.02 -11.46 19.05
N ASN A 109 -8.66 -11.66 17.89
CA ASN A 109 -10.11 -11.51 17.68
C ASN A 109 -10.65 -10.07 17.86
N ILE A 110 -9.79 -9.06 17.73
CA ILE A 110 -10.15 -7.64 17.82
C ILE A 110 -10.11 -7.01 16.43
N ASP A 111 -11.22 -6.37 16.05
CA ASP A 111 -11.29 -5.50 14.87
C ASP A 111 -10.86 -4.08 15.26
N GLN A 112 -9.56 -3.78 15.07
CA GLN A 112 -8.98 -2.51 15.47
C GLN A 112 -9.48 -1.35 14.60
N ILE A 113 -9.77 -1.60 13.33
CA ILE A 113 -10.33 -0.61 12.41
C ILE A 113 -11.70 -0.15 12.91
N GLN A 114 -12.60 -1.09 13.22
CA GLN A 114 -13.93 -0.76 13.70
C GLN A 114 -13.88 -0.03 15.05
N ASN A 115 -13.01 -0.46 15.96
CA ASN A 115 -12.81 0.21 17.24
C ASN A 115 -12.36 1.67 17.06
N VAL A 116 -11.41 1.91 16.16
CA VAL A 116 -10.92 3.27 15.88
C VAL A 116 -12.01 4.14 15.24
N LEU A 117 -12.74 3.63 14.25
CA LEU A 117 -13.87 4.35 13.65
C LEU A 117 -14.92 4.71 14.71
N GLY A 118 -15.30 3.77 15.57
CA GLY A 118 -16.24 4.01 16.67
C GLY A 118 -15.73 5.07 17.66
N LEU A 119 -14.45 5.02 18.03
CA LEU A 119 -13.83 6.01 18.92
C LEU A 119 -13.83 7.42 18.32
N LEU A 120 -13.47 7.55 17.05
CA LEU A 120 -13.40 8.84 16.36
C LEU A 120 -14.80 9.39 16.07
N HIS A 121 -15.76 8.54 15.73
CA HIS A 121 -17.16 8.96 15.57
C HIS A 121 -17.74 9.50 16.88
N ALA A 122 -17.55 8.77 17.99
CA ALA A 122 -18.07 9.20 19.29
C ALA A 122 -17.30 10.39 19.90
N ARG A 123 -15.99 10.49 19.65
CA ARG A 123 -15.11 11.53 20.19
C ARG A 123 -14.04 11.94 19.15
N PRO A 124 -14.37 12.82 18.19
CA PRO A 124 -13.46 13.18 17.10
C PRO A 124 -12.08 13.70 17.55
N GLN A 125 -12.05 14.39 18.69
CA GLN A 125 -10.80 14.96 19.23
C GLN A 125 -9.94 13.94 20.02
N THR A 126 -10.36 12.67 20.10
CA THR A 126 -9.63 11.64 20.85
C THR A 126 -8.17 11.53 20.41
N ARG A 127 -7.32 11.17 21.37
CA ARG A 127 -5.90 10.82 21.14
C ARG A 127 -5.66 9.31 21.21
N ARG A 128 -6.73 8.54 21.44
CA ARG A 128 -6.71 7.08 21.68
C ARG A 128 -6.93 6.25 20.42
N ALA A 129 -7.14 6.88 19.27
CA ALA A 129 -7.37 6.23 18.00
C ALA A 129 -6.06 5.66 17.43
N VAL A 130 -5.66 4.49 17.92
CA VAL A 130 -4.40 3.81 17.58
C VAL A 130 -4.68 2.36 17.21
N ILE A 131 -4.01 1.88 16.17
CA ILE A 131 -3.94 0.47 15.77
C ILE A 131 -2.52 0.00 16.05
N GLN A 132 -2.40 -1.15 16.70
CA GLN A 132 -1.14 -1.84 16.92
C GLN A 132 -0.93 -2.92 15.84
N LEU A 133 0.25 -2.95 15.22
CA LEU A 133 0.62 -3.95 14.21
C LEU A 133 1.77 -4.84 14.70
N PHE A 134 2.84 -4.26 15.22
CA PHE A 134 3.89 -5.02 15.89
C PHE A 134 3.42 -5.46 17.28
N ASP A 135 3.62 -6.73 17.63
CA ASP A 135 3.34 -7.27 18.96
C ASP A 135 4.61 -7.81 19.62
N ALA A 136 4.66 -7.82 20.96
CA ALA A 136 5.78 -8.39 21.69
C ALA A 136 6.00 -9.88 21.36
N GLU A 137 4.93 -10.61 21.01
CA GLU A 137 4.99 -12.00 20.55
C GLU A 137 5.83 -12.15 19.27
N ASP A 138 5.92 -11.13 18.42
CA ASP A 138 6.70 -11.19 17.18
C ASP A 138 8.21 -11.37 17.42
N LEU A 139 8.70 -11.13 18.65
CA LEU A 139 10.10 -11.33 19.04
C LEU A 139 10.35 -12.66 19.77
N THR A 140 9.29 -13.43 20.04
CA THR A 140 9.41 -14.66 20.84
C THR A 140 9.95 -15.84 20.05
N ALA A 141 9.94 -15.75 18.72
CA ALA A 141 10.49 -16.75 17.82
C ALA A 141 11.16 -16.08 16.60
N ASN A 142 11.95 -16.88 15.87
CA ASN A 142 12.62 -16.41 14.66
C ASN A 142 11.71 -16.58 13.43
N PHE A 143 10.76 -15.67 13.24
CA PHE A 143 9.91 -15.62 12.05
C PHE A 143 10.66 -15.00 10.88
N LYS A 144 10.45 -15.52 9.67
CA LYS A 144 11.06 -14.95 8.44
C LYS A 144 10.56 -13.55 8.13
N GLU A 145 9.30 -13.27 8.44
CA GLU A 145 8.75 -11.94 8.30
C GLU A 145 7.98 -11.45 9.55
N ILE A 146 8.45 -10.32 10.07
CA ILE A 146 7.98 -9.64 11.27
C ILE A 146 7.52 -8.23 10.89
N PRO A 147 6.34 -7.76 11.34
CA PRO A 147 5.86 -6.40 11.10
C PRO A 147 6.94 -5.34 11.29
N CYS A 148 7.19 -4.57 10.23
CA CYS A 148 8.05 -3.41 10.31
C CYS A 148 7.30 -2.19 10.86
N THR A 149 5.99 -2.13 10.64
CA THR A 149 5.11 -1.11 11.19
C THR A 149 4.72 -1.45 12.61
N THR A 150 4.89 -0.49 13.53
CA THR A 150 4.52 -0.66 14.93
C THR A 150 3.09 -0.20 15.18
N THR A 151 2.76 1.03 14.79
CA THR A 151 1.44 1.61 15.05
C THR A 151 0.96 2.52 13.93
N LEU A 152 -0.37 2.58 13.77
CA LEU A 152 -1.08 3.58 12.99
C LEU A 152 -1.91 4.43 13.96
N GLN A 153 -1.76 5.74 13.95
CA GLN A 153 -2.51 6.65 14.81
C GLN A 153 -3.24 7.69 13.99
N PHE A 154 -4.45 8.04 14.41
CA PHE A 154 -5.37 8.89 13.66
C PHE A 154 -5.86 10.07 14.49
N PHE A 155 -6.05 11.21 13.85
CA PHE A 155 -6.56 12.43 14.48
C PHE A 155 -7.57 13.12 13.58
N ILE A 156 -8.65 13.66 14.16
CA ILE A 156 -9.53 14.60 13.48
C ILE A 156 -9.34 15.99 14.10
N ARG A 157 -8.85 16.95 13.31
CA ARG A 157 -8.67 18.35 13.70
C ARG A 157 -9.19 19.25 12.58
N ASP A 158 -10.04 20.22 12.93
CA ASP A 158 -10.63 21.15 11.96
C ASP A 158 -11.25 20.43 10.74
N ASN A 159 -11.99 19.34 11.01
CA ASN A 159 -12.58 18.43 10.02
C ASN A 159 -11.59 17.71 9.08
N ARG A 160 -10.29 17.74 9.38
CA ARG A 160 -9.25 17.03 8.63
C ARG A 160 -8.80 15.78 9.36
N PHE A 161 -8.67 14.69 8.61
CA PHE A 161 -8.27 13.37 9.10
C PHE A 161 -6.78 13.15 8.86
N ASP A 162 -5.97 13.38 9.88
CA ASP A 162 -4.52 13.14 9.87
C ASP A 162 -4.18 11.72 10.29
N MET A 163 -3.09 11.19 9.72
CA MET A 163 -2.54 9.88 10.08
C MET A 163 -1.05 9.98 10.39
N VAL A 164 -0.64 9.32 11.48
CA VAL A 164 0.75 9.15 11.88
C VAL A 164 1.08 7.65 11.90
N VAL A 165 2.08 7.26 11.14
CA VAL A 165 2.60 5.89 11.10
C VAL A 165 3.93 5.86 11.84
N THR A 166 4.13 4.85 12.68
CA THR A 166 5.42 4.56 13.32
C THR A 166 5.91 3.20 12.83
N MET A 167 7.16 3.14 12.38
CA MET A 167 7.81 1.91 11.94
C MET A 167 9.15 1.75 12.66
N ARG A 168 9.50 0.51 13.03
CA ARG A 168 10.82 0.21 13.61
C ARG A 168 11.93 0.26 12.55
N SER A 169 11.59 -0.08 11.31
CA SER A 169 12.52 -0.12 10.18
C SER A 169 11.77 0.04 8.86
N ASN A 170 12.36 0.67 7.85
CA ASN A 170 11.75 0.75 6.52
C ASN A 170 12.78 0.85 5.40
N ASP A 171 12.62 0.02 4.35
CA ASP A 171 13.42 0.08 3.13
C ASP A 171 12.95 1.28 2.30
N ALA A 172 13.79 2.32 2.24
CA ALA A 172 13.49 3.58 1.57
C ALA A 172 13.18 3.41 0.08
N TYR A 173 13.77 2.42 -0.58
CA TYR A 173 13.65 2.25 -2.02
C TYR A 173 12.44 1.37 -2.38
N LYS A 174 12.30 0.20 -1.76
CA LYS A 174 11.25 -0.77 -2.13
C LYS A 174 10.01 -0.69 -1.24
N GLY A 175 10.21 -0.63 0.07
CA GLY A 175 9.14 -0.69 1.09
C GLY A 175 8.37 0.62 1.21
N LEU A 176 9.07 1.74 1.42
CA LEU A 176 8.46 3.04 1.67
C LEU A 176 7.39 3.44 0.63
N PRO A 177 7.60 3.30 -0.70
CA PRO A 177 6.55 3.61 -1.67
C PRO A 177 5.28 2.75 -1.52
N HIS A 178 5.44 1.47 -1.18
CA HIS A 178 4.33 0.54 -0.93
C HIS A 178 3.58 0.91 0.35
N ASP A 179 4.31 1.15 1.43
CA ASP A 179 3.75 1.53 2.73
C ASP A 179 2.97 2.84 2.63
N VAL A 180 3.56 3.87 2.00
CA VAL A 180 2.90 5.15 1.76
C VAL A 180 1.62 4.96 0.96
N PHE A 181 1.64 4.18 -0.12
CA PHE A 181 0.43 3.90 -0.89
C PHE A 181 -0.65 3.26 -0.04
N CYS A 182 -0.34 2.15 0.66
CA CYS A 182 -1.34 1.40 1.41
C CYS A 182 -1.90 2.21 2.58
N PHE A 183 -1.04 2.89 3.33
CA PHE A 183 -1.46 3.66 4.50
C PHE A 183 -2.22 4.93 4.14
N THR A 184 -1.86 5.64 3.06
CA THR A 184 -2.61 6.82 2.62
C THR A 184 -3.93 6.45 1.92
N MET A 185 -4.03 5.28 1.29
CA MET A 185 -5.31 4.72 0.87
C MET A 185 -6.20 4.39 2.08
N LEU A 186 -5.65 3.74 3.11
CA LEU A 186 -6.38 3.45 4.35
C LEU A 186 -6.82 4.74 5.07
N GLN A 187 -5.95 5.75 5.13
CA GLN A 187 -6.27 7.07 5.67
C GLN A 187 -7.49 7.68 4.97
N GLU A 188 -7.50 7.68 3.63
CA GLU A 188 -8.61 8.22 2.86
C GLU A 188 -9.89 7.41 3.05
N ILE A 189 -9.83 6.08 3.11
CA ILE A 189 -10.97 5.20 3.41
C ILE A 189 -11.59 5.55 4.76
N MET A 190 -10.76 5.72 5.80
CA MET A 190 -11.24 6.06 7.14
C MET A 190 -11.77 7.49 7.22
N ALA A 191 -11.14 8.44 6.52
CA ALA A 191 -11.63 9.82 6.40
C ALA A 191 -13.02 9.87 5.77
N ARG A 192 -13.24 9.14 4.67
CA ARG A 192 -14.55 9.03 3.99
C ARG A 192 -15.62 8.40 4.88
N SER A 193 -15.25 7.38 5.64
CA SER A 193 -16.17 6.71 6.60
C SER A 193 -16.66 7.65 7.71
N LEU A 194 -15.94 8.74 7.98
CA LEU A 194 -16.24 9.71 9.04
C LEU A 194 -16.60 11.10 8.47
N ASP A 195 -16.85 11.19 7.16
CA ASP A 195 -17.17 12.43 6.45
C ASP A 195 -16.16 13.59 6.71
N CYS A 196 -14.89 13.22 6.85
CA CYS A 196 -13.79 14.16 7.09
C CYS A 196 -13.02 14.45 5.79
N GLU A 197 -12.45 15.65 5.70
CA GLU A 197 -11.45 15.97 4.67
C GLU A 197 -10.15 15.20 4.92
N LEU A 198 -9.40 14.92 3.86
CA LEU A 198 -8.10 14.27 3.99
C LEU A 198 -7.07 15.24 4.59
N GLY A 199 -6.49 14.85 5.72
CA GLY A 199 -5.44 15.58 6.40
C GLY A 199 -4.05 15.36 5.80
N THR A 200 -3.03 15.53 6.63
CA THR A 200 -1.63 15.20 6.35
C THR A 200 -1.32 13.75 6.70
N TYR A 201 -0.28 13.20 6.06
CA TYR A 201 0.25 11.90 6.39
C TYR A 201 1.67 12.05 6.93
N LYS A 202 1.93 11.50 8.12
CA LYS A 202 3.23 11.51 8.78
C LYS A 202 3.74 10.08 8.94
N HIS A 203 5.02 9.87 8.71
CA HIS A 203 5.65 8.57 8.70
C HIS A 203 6.99 8.63 9.45
N PHE A 204 6.97 8.16 10.69
CA PHE A 204 8.13 8.10 11.56
C PHE A 204 8.78 6.71 11.50
N VAL A 205 10.08 6.68 11.27
CA VAL A 205 10.84 5.43 11.11
C VAL A 205 12.06 5.42 12.01
N GLY A 206 12.20 4.34 12.79
CA GLY A 206 13.36 4.05 13.62
C GLY A 206 14.63 3.94 12.80
N SER A 207 14.74 2.91 11.95
CA SER A 207 15.84 2.73 10.96
C SER A 207 15.31 2.88 9.53
N MET A 208 15.54 4.04 8.93
CA MET A 208 15.27 4.27 7.50
C MET A 208 16.51 3.91 6.71
N HIS A 209 16.44 2.90 5.85
CA HIS A 209 17.62 2.32 5.23
C HIS A 209 17.51 2.14 3.72
N LEU A 210 18.66 2.15 3.05
CA LEU A 210 18.80 1.89 1.63
C LEU A 210 19.83 0.77 1.44
N TYR A 211 19.43 -0.31 0.78
CA TYR A 211 20.33 -1.42 0.44
C TYR A 211 21.34 -1.00 -0.63
N GLU A 212 22.59 -1.44 -0.50
CA GLU A 212 23.64 -1.20 -1.49
C GLU A 212 23.24 -1.68 -2.89
N SER A 213 22.50 -2.80 -2.98
CA SER A 213 21.96 -3.32 -4.23
C SER A 213 21.01 -2.37 -4.97
N ASP A 214 20.47 -1.39 -4.26
CA ASP A 214 19.49 -0.44 -4.76
C ASP A 214 20.07 0.97 -5.00
N PHE A 215 21.37 1.19 -4.75
CA PHE A 215 22.02 2.49 -4.91
C PHE A 215 21.95 3.01 -6.34
N SER A 216 22.24 2.16 -7.32
CA SER A 216 22.19 2.55 -8.73
C SER A 216 20.78 2.97 -9.14
N GLY A 217 19.76 2.26 -8.64
CA GLY A 217 18.36 2.60 -8.89
C GLY A 217 17.92 3.89 -8.20
N ALA A 218 18.41 4.17 -6.99
CA ALA A 218 18.17 5.42 -6.28
C ALA A 218 18.85 6.61 -6.97
N LYS A 219 20.08 6.45 -7.48
CA LYS A 219 20.79 7.47 -8.26
C LYS A 219 20.06 7.79 -9.57
N LEU A 220 19.67 6.76 -10.33
CA LEU A 220 18.90 6.94 -11.55
C LEU A 220 17.59 7.69 -11.28
N TYR A 221 16.88 7.34 -10.21
CA TYR A 221 15.67 8.05 -9.78
C TYR A 221 15.93 9.53 -9.49
N ILE A 222 17.06 9.89 -8.88
CA ILE A 222 17.43 11.28 -8.60
C ILE A 222 17.70 12.04 -9.91
N ASP A 223 18.40 11.39 -10.85
CA ASP A 223 18.81 11.95 -12.13
C ASP A 223 17.64 12.11 -13.13
N GLU A 224 16.53 11.40 -12.92
CA GLU A 224 15.29 11.61 -13.69
C GLU A 224 14.76 13.04 -13.51
N ALA A 225 14.22 13.61 -14.59
CA ALA A 225 13.55 14.91 -14.55
C ALA A 225 12.43 14.95 -13.50
N VAL A 226 12.23 16.13 -12.89
CA VAL A 226 11.17 16.33 -11.89
C VAL A 226 9.81 15.99 -12.51
N GLN A 227 9.13 15.04 -11.87
CA GLN A 227 7.84 14.56 -12.35
C GLN A 227 6.72 15.53 -11.93
N PRO A 228 5.64 15.66 -12.71
CA PRO A 228 4.49 16.46 -12.32
C PRO A 228 3.86 15.96 -11.02
N ARG A 229 3.44 16.88 -10.15
CA ARG A 229 2.72 16.57 -8.91
C ARG A 229 1.27 16.20 -9.23
N ILE A 230 1.01 14.89 -9.31
CA ILE A 230 -0.29 14.34 -9.70
C ILE A 230 -0.86 13.57 -8.52
N GLU A 231 -2.03 14.01 -8.05
CA GLU A 231 -2.82 13.24 -7.10
C GLU A 231 -3.66 12.20 -7.83
N MET A 232 -3.88 11.05 -7.19
CA MET A 232 -4.98 10.16 -7.55
C MET A 232 -6.32 10.93 -7.50
N PRO A 233 -7.33 10.53 -8.30
CA PRO A 233 -8.67 11.09 -8.17
C PRO A 233 -9.14 10.96 -6.71
N PRO A 234 -9.94 11.92 -6.20
CA PRO A 234 -10.45 11.82 -4.84
C PRO A 234 -11.35 10.59 -4.75
N MET A 235 -11.22 9.82 -3.67
CA MET A 235 -12.18 8.76 -3.37
C MET A 235 -13.59 9.35 -3.29
N PRO A 236 -14.63 8.66 -3.79
CA PRO A 236 -16.01 9.15 -3.73
C PRO A 236 -16.44 9.51 -2.31
N ILE A 237 -17.29 10.53 -2.19
CA ILE A 237 -17.89 10.96 -0.93
C ILE A 237 -18.86 9.87 -0.43
N GLY A 238 -18.91 9.68 0.90
CA GLY A 238 -19.75 8.69 1.55
C GLY A 238 -18.96 7.47 2.03
N ASP A 239 -19.69 6.48 2.59
CA ASP A 239 -19.09 5.26 3.11
C ASP A 239 -18.44 4.43 1.97
N PRO A 240 -17.11 4.24 1.97
CA PRO A 240 -16.42 3.46 0.93
C PRO A 240 -16.54 1.94 1.12
N TRP A 241 -16.93 1.45 2.30
CA TRP A 241 -16.90 0.02 2.63
C TRP A 241 -17.76 -0.87 1.70
N PRO A 242 -18.98 -0.48 1.27
CA PRO A 242 -19.73 -1.25 0.29
C PRO A 242 -19.01 -1.38 -1.06
N SER A 243 -18.35 -0.32 -1.52
CA SER A 243 -17.59 -0.32 -2.77
C SER A 243 -16.30 -1.13 -2.64
N LEU A 244 -15.63 -1.06 -1.49
CA LEU A 244 -14.45 -1.88 -1.17
C LEU A 244 -14.78 -3.37 -1.21
N ARG A 245 -15.94 -3.78 -0.68
CA ARG A 245 -16.40 -5.18 -0.77
C ARG A 245 -16.53 -5.63 -2.23
N ILE A 246 -17.19 -4.84 -3.07
CA ILE A 246 -17.34 -5.15 -4.50
C ILE A 246 -15.97 -5.16 -5.21
N LEU A 247 -15.07 -4.24 -4.88
CA LEU A 247 -13.70 -4.23 -5.40
C LEU A 247 -12.94 -5.50 -5.00
N SER A 248 -13.10 -5.99 -3.77
CA SER A 248 -12.44 -7.20 -3.32
C SER A 248 -13.02 -8.48 -3.91
N GLU A 249 -14.35 -8.55 -4.10
CA GLU A 249 -14.97 -9.63 -4.86
C GLU A 249 -14.48 -9.61 -6.32
N ALA A 250 -14.38 -8.43 -6.94
CA ALA A 250 -13.82 -8.26 -8.27
C ALA A 250 -12.34 -8.68 -8.35
N GLU A 251 -11.53 -8.35 -7.34
CA GLU A 251 -10.13 -8.79 -7.23
C GLU A 251 -10.02 -10.31 -7.34
N GLU A 252 -10.81 -11.02 -6.55
CA GLU A 252 -10.73 -12.47 -6.50
C GLU A 252 -11.08 -13.09 -7.84
N ARG A 253 -12.17 -12.61 -8.46
CA ARG A 253 -12.61 -13.04 -9.80
C ARG A 253 -11.50 -12.82 -10.83
N VAL A 254 -10.86 -11.64 -10.81
CA VAL A 254 -9.74 -11.33 -11.70
C VAL A 254 -8.53 -12.22 -11.41
N ARG A 255 -8.14 -12.40 -10.15
CA ARG A 255 -6.98 -13.22 -9.78
C ARG A 255 -7.19 -14.70 -10.15
N THR A 256 -8.37 -15.25 -9.90
CA THR A 256 -8.74 -16.64 -10.23
C THR A 256 -8.97 -16.87 -11.73
N GLY A 257 -9.26 -15.81 -12.47
CA GLY A 257 -9.37 -15.85 -13.94
C GLY A 257 -10.78 -15.93 -14.48
N GLU A 258 -11.76 -15.60 -13.67
CA GLU A 258 -13.11 -15.36 -14.13
C GLU A 258 -13.18 -14.11 -15.01
N GLN A 259 -14.06 -14.13 -16.01
CA GLN A 259 -14.32 -12.97 -16.84
C GLN A 259 -15.17 -11.96 -16.06
N LEU A 260 -14.74 -10.70 -16.12
CA LEU A 260 -15.38 -9.59 -15.43
C LEU A 260 -15.37 -8.36 -16.33
N THR A 261 -16.47 -7.62 -16.37
CA THR A 261 -16.55 -6.32 -17.06
C THR A 261 -16.66 -5.22 -16.01
N ALA A 262 -15.61 -4.44 -15.80
CA ALA A 262 -15.54 -3.42 -14.74
C ALA A 262 -16.70 -2.40 -14.81
N SER A 263 -17.11 -1.99 -16.01
CA SER A 263 -18.22 -1.04 -16.22
C SER A 263 -19.60 -1.57 -15.80
N SER A 264 -19.75 -2.89 -15.64
CA SER A 264 -21.01 -3.50 -15.17
C SER A 264 -21.17 -3.46 -13.64
N LEU A 265 -20.09 -3.18 -12.89
CA LEU A 265 -20.13 -3.18 -11.43
C LEU A 265 -20.88 -1.95 -10.90
N PRO A 266 -21.78 -2.10 -9.90
CA PRO A 266 -22.58 -1.00 -9.36
C PRO A 266 -21.78 -0.15 -8.34
N ILE A 267 -20.64 0.38 -8.77
CA ILE A 267 -19.72 1.23 -7.99
C ILE A 267 -19.25 2.41 -8.83
N ASP A 268 -18.74 3.45 -8.18
CA ASP A 268 -18.20 4.65 -8.85
C ASP A 268 -17.01 4.31 -9.79
N GLU A 269 -16.79 5.15 -10.82
CA GLU A 269 -15.67 4.99 -11.76
C GLU A 269 -14.31 4.97 -11.07
N TYR A 270 -14.13 5.67 -9.94
CA TYR A 270 -12.93 5.58 -9.12
C TYR A 270 -12.58 4.11 -8.79
N TRP A 271 -13.57 3.33 -8.34
CA TRP A 271 -13.36 1.94 -7.96
C TRP A 271 -13.26 1.02 -9.18
N ARG A 272 -14.01 1.32 -10.25
CA ARG A 272 -13.92 0.58 -11.52
C ARG A 272 -12.53 0.70 -12.14
N ASP A 273 -11.87 1.85 -12.03
CA ASP A 273 -10.49 2.02 -12.48
C ASP A 273 -9.50 1.16 -11.68
N LEU A 274 -9.72 0.97 -10.37
CA LEU A 274 -8.92 0.02 -9.58
C LEU A 274 -9.15 -1.42 -10.05
N VAL A 275 -10.39 -1.80 -10.38
CA VAL A 275 -10.67 -3.11 -11.01
C VAL A 275 -9.93 -3.24 -12.34
N ARG A 276 -9.96 -2.21 -13.21
CA ARG A 276 -9.22 -2.20 -14.48
C ARG A 276 -7.72 -2.36 -14.26
N LEU A 277 -7.14 -1.75 -13.25
CA LEU A 277 -5.72 -1.96 -12.89
C LEU A 277 -5.44 -3.43 -12.53
N LEU A 278 -6.33 -4.10 -11.80
CA LEU A 278 -6.20 -5.53 -11.50
C LEU A 278 -6.32 -6.38 -12.79
N GLN A 279 -7.23 -6.03 -13.69
CA GLN A 279 -7.37 -6.70 -14.99
C GLN A 279 -6.13 -6.51 -15.86
N ILE A 280 -5.59 -5.30 -15.92
CA ILE A 280 -4.33 -4.98 -16.61
C ILE A 280 -3.15 -5.75 -15.99
N PHE A 281 -3.12 -5.90 -14.66
CA PHE A 281 -2.10 -6.73 -14.00
C PHE A 281 -2.16 -8.18 -14.50
N ARG A 282 -3.36 -8.74 -14.60
CA ARG A 282 -3.56 -10.09 -15.13
C ARG A 282 -3.19 -10.19 -16.61
N ALA A 283 -3.57 -9.18 -17.39
CA ALA A 283 -3.35 -9.08 -18.84
C ALA A 283 -1.91 -8.68 -19.21
N THR A 284 -0.95 -8.67 -18.26
CA THR A 284 0.46 -8.34 -18.53
C THR A 284 0.98 -9.12 -19.76
N GLY A 285 1.54 -8.42 -20.74
CA GLY A 285 2.01 -8.98 -22.01
C GLY A 285 0.94 -9.23 -23.08
N ASP A 286 -0.34 -8.92 -22.81
CA ASP A 286 -1.44 -8.94 -23.77
C ASP A 286 -1.76 -7.51 -24.21
N GLU A 287 -1.12 -7.06 -25.29
CA GLU A 287 -1.20 -5.67 -25.76
C GLU A 287 -2.63 -5.24 -26.10
N ALA A 288 -3.39 -6.09 -26.79
CA ALA A 288 -4.76 -5.78 -27.20
C ALA A 288 -5.68 -5.60 -25.98
N GLN A 289 -5.64 -6.55 -25.04
CA GLN A 289 -6.46 -6.45 -23.83
C GLN A 289 -6.07 -5.24 -22.96
N ILE A 290 -4.77 -4.94 -22.85
CA ILE A 290 -4.30 -3.78 -22.09
C ILE A 290 -4.77 -2.47 -22.76
N ALA A 291 -4.70 -2.36 -24.09
CA ALA A 291 -5.14 -1.18 -24.81
C ALA A 291 -6.63 -0.89 -24.60
N ASP A 292 -7.48 -1.91 -24.72
CA ASP A 292 -8.93 -1.80 -24.49
C ASP A 292 -9.24 -1.35 -23.05
N LEU A 293 -8.59 -1.98 -22.06
CA LEU A 293 -8.76 -1.63 -20.65
C LEU A 293 -8.31 -0.20 -20.37
N LYS A 294 -7.15 0.21 -20.91
CA LYS A 294 -6.59 1.56 -20.78
C LYS A 294 -7.52 2.61 -21.36
N GLU A 295 -8.09 2.37 -22.54
CA GLU A 295 -9.02 3.29 -23.18
C GLU A 295 -10.27 3.50 -22.32
N SER A 296 -10.75 2.44 -21.66
CA SER A 296 -11.93 2.50 -20.80
C SER A 296 -11.70 3.16 -19.42
N MET A 297 -10.45 3.48 -19.04
CA MET A 297 -10.18 4.09 -17.73
C MET A 297 -10.68 5.53 -17.66
N ALA A 298 -11.30 5.92 -16.54
CA ALA A 298 -11.72 7.30 -16.33
C ALA A 298 -10.52 8.21 -16.06
N PHE A 299 -9.59 7.79 -15.20
CA PHE A 299 -8.38 8.53 -14.87
C PHE A 299 -7.23 8.21 -15.82
N LYS A 300 -7.14 8.99 -16.92
CA LYS A 300 -6.15 8.79 -17.99
C LYS A 300 -4.68 8.82 -17.54
N ARG A 301 -4.37 9.43 -16.40
CA ARG A 301 -2.99 9.56 -15.91
C ARG A 301 -2.41 8.22 -15.41
N TYR A 302 -3.21 7.17 -15.24
CA TYR A 302 -2.69 5.82 -14.98
C TYR A 302 -1.90 5.23 -16.15
N SER A 303 -2.03 5.78 -17.36
CA SER A 303 -1.35 5.31 -18.58
C SER A 303 0.15 5.04 -18.40
N VAL A 304 0.86 5.93 -17.70
CA VAL A 304 2.31 5.78 -17.45
C VAL A 304 2.66 4.49 -16.72
N TYR A 305 1.75 3.94 -15.93
CA TYR A 305 1.95 2.65 -15.27
C TYR A 305 1.48 1.48 -16.12
N VAL A 306 0.40 1.69 -16.86
CA VAL A 306 -0.22 0.67 -17.72
C VAL A 306 0.70 0.31 -18.88
N ASP A 307 1.32 1.30 -19.50
CA ASP A 307 2.15 1.11 -20.71
C ASP A 307 3.38 0.24 -20.43
N THR A 308 3.92 0.29 -19.21
CA THR A 308 5.02 -0.58 -18.79
C THR A 308 4.66 -2.07 -18.78
N ARG A 309 3.36 -2.43 -18.74
CA ARG A 309 2.91 -3.82 -18.71
C ARG A 309 2.88 -4.49 -20.07
N VAL A 310 2.82 -3.72 -21.14
CA VAL A 310 2.75 -4.24 -22.52
C VAL A 310 4.03 -4.99 -22.87
N SER A 311 5.20 -4.44 -22.50
CA SER A 311 6.51 -5.02 -22.81
C SER A 311 6.99 -6.09 -21.82
N MET A 312 6.25 -6.33 -20.73
CA MET A 312 6.62 -7.32 -19.72
C MET A 312 6.25 -8.74 -20.15
N LYS A 313 7.03 -9.72 -19.68
CA LYS A 313 6.73 -11.14 -19.91
C LYS A 313 5.34 -11.51 -19.34
N PRO A 314 4.53 -12.29 -20.08
CA PRO A 314 3.26 -12.77 -19.58
C PRO A 314 3.37 -13.47 -18.23
N ARG A 315 2.44 -13.19 -17.33
CA ARG A 315 2.43 -13.84 -16.01
C ARG A 315 1.98 -15.29 -16.16
N LYS A 316 2.63 -16.19 -15.41
CA LYS A 316 2.15 -17.57 -15.26
C LYS A 316 0.77 -17.53 -14.59
N ARG A 317 -0.25 -18.07 -15.26
CA ARG A 317 -1.60 -18.20 -14.70
C ARG A 317 -1.53 -19.17 -13.52
N ARG A 318 -1.66 -18.66 -12.28
CA ARG A 318 -1.80 -19.49 -11.09
C ARG A 318 -3.28 -19.81 -10.90
N GLN A 319 -3.64 -21.09 -10.86
CA GLN A 319 -4.94 -21.51 -10.34
C GLN A 319 -4.88 -21.33 -8.82
N SER A 320 -5.66 -20.40 -8.25
CA SER A 320 -5.73 -20.27 -6.78
C SER A 320 -6.53 -21.44 -6.21
N ALA A 321 -6.06 -22.01 -5.11
CA ALA A 321 -6.60 -23.27 -4.58
C ALA A 321 -7.90 -23.12 -3.75
N GLN A 322 -8.29 -21.93 -3.29
CA GLN A 322 -9.53 -21.74 -2.51
C GLN A 322 -10.05 -20.30 -2.59
N PRO A 323 -11.39 -20.11 -2.58
CA PRO A 323 -11.97 -18.78 -2.60
C PRO A 323 -11.61 -17.94 -1.37
N THR A 324 -11.45 -16.64 -1.55
CA THR A 324 -11.23 -15.64 -0.50
C THR A 324 -12.59 -15.22 0.05
N LEU A 325 -13.12 -15.98 1.01
CA LEU A 325 -14.38 -15.59 1.66
C LEU A 325 -14.19 -14.27 2.41
N PHE A 326 -14.75 -13.18 1.86
CA PHE A 326 -15.08 -12.01 2.66
C PHE A 326 -16.20 -12.41 3.61
N GLU A 327 -15.84 -12.75 4.85
CA GLU A 327 -16.84 -12.99 5.90
C GLU A 327 -17.65 -11.70 6.09
N PRO A 328 -19.00 -11.76 5.99
CA PRO A 328 -19.85 -10.60 6.14
C PRO A 328 -19.65 -9.96 7.52
N ARG A 329 -19.97 -8.67 7.63
CA ARG A 329 -20.10 -8.00 8.93
C ARG A 329 -21.14 -8.77 9.75
N ASP A 330 -20.74 -9.30 10.91
CA ASP A 330 -21.72 -9.50 11.96
C ASP A 330 -22.22 -8.10 12.35
N ASN A 331 -23.51 -7.88 12.19
CA ASN A 331 -24.20 -6.60 12.40
C ASN A 331 -23.94 -5.98 13.77
#